data_AF-A0A5B6YRF8-F1
#
_entry.id   AF-A0A5B6YRF8-F1
#
_cell.length_a   1.000
_cell.length_b   1.000
_cell.length_c   1.000
_cell.angle_alpha   90.00
_cell.angle_beta   90.00
_cell.angle_gamma   90.00
#
_symmetry.space_group_name_H-M   'P 1'
#
loop_
_entity.id
_entity.type
_entity.pdbx_description
1 polymer ?
#
loop_
_entity_poly.entity_id
_entity_poly.type
_entity_poly.pdbx_seq_one_letter_code
_entity_poly.pdbx_strand_id
1 'polypeptide(L)'
;KKMAINFYIKVLLAFYCFSWRFSSTIAQSNSPNLPFKAVNLGGWLVTEGWMTPSLFKNIPNNDLLDGTQVKFKSTMLNKYICAEKGGGTILVANRTSARLWRIDESRFKLRVFNKQFVGLNNQG
;
A
#
# COMPACT_ATOMS: atom_id res chain seq x y z
N LYS A 1 50.83 -22.84 29.08
CA LYS A 1 49.96 -21.66 28.84
C LYS A 1 49.81 -21.31 27.34
N LYS A 2 50.90 -21.11 26.58
CA LYS A 2 50.85 -20.79 25.13
C LYS A 2 50.14 -21.84 24.25
N MET A 3 50.32 -23.13 24.57
CA MET A 3 49.72 -24.25 23.82
C MET A 3 48.19 -24.35 24.01
N ALA A 4 47.69 -24.09 25.22
CA ALA A 4 46.26 -24.07 25.52
C ALA A 4 45.52 -22.93 24.83
N ILE A 5 46.18 -21.76 24.71
CA ILE A 5 45.63 -20.59 23.98
C ILE A 5 45.50 -20.90 22.48
N ASN A 6 46.52 -21.53 21.87
CA ASN A 6 46.45 -21.94 20.47
C ASN A 6 45.35 -22.98 20.21
N PHE A 7 45.10 -23.87 21.16
CA PHE A 7 43.99 -24.83 21.06
C PHE A 7 42.63 -24.12 21.09
N TYR A 8 42.44 -23.17 22.02
CA TYR A 8 41.20 -22.42 22.15
C TYR A 8 40.91 -21.53 20.92
N ILE A 9 41.94 -20.90 20.35
CA ILE A 9 41.81 -20.09 19.12
C ILE A 9 41.40 -20.97 17.93
N LYS A 10 41.97 -22.17 17.78
CA LYS A 10 41.58 -23.10 16.70
C LYS A 10 40.14 -23.57 16.84
N VAL A 11 39.67 -23.82 18.06
CA VAL A 11 38.27 -24.20 18.34
C VAL A 11 37.32 -23.05 18.00
N LEU A 12 37.62 -21.82 18.44
CA LEU A 12 36.84 -20.62 18.11
C LEU A 12 36.78 -20.37 16.59
N LEU A 13 37.90 -20.53 15.89
CA LEU A 13 37.96 -20.37 14.44
C LEU A 13 37.10 -21.44 13.73
N ALA A 14 37.11 -22.69 14.22
CA ALA A 14 36.26 -23.75 13.70
C ALA A 14 34.77 -23.46 13.87
N PHE A 15 34.34 -22.97 15.05
CA PHE A 15 32.95 -22.54 15.28
C PHE A 15 32.54 -21.38 14.37
N TYR A 16 33.44 -20.41 14.15
CA TYR A 16 33.20 -19.30 13.24
C TYR A 16 33.03 -19.79 11.79
N CYS A 17 33.87 -20.72 11.32
CA CYS A 17 33.74 -21.32 9.98
C CYS A 17 32.47 -22.18 9.82
N PHE A 18 32.00 -22.84 10.87
CA PHE A 18 30.74 -23.62 10.83
C PHE A 18 29.49 -22.72 10.77
N SER A 19 29.52 -21.53 11.38
CA SER A 19 28.40 -20.58 11.32
C SER A 19 28.14 -20.03 9.92
N TRP A 20 29.16 -19.94 9.06
CA TRP A 20 28.99 -19.55 7.64
C TRP A 20 28.35 -20.64 6.77
N ARG A 21 28.34 -21.90 7.22
CA ARG A 21 27.69 -23.00 6.51
C ARG A 21 26.20 -23.13 6.81
N PHE A 22 25.70 -22.50 7.88
CA PHE A 22 24.30 -22.59 8.27
C PHE A 22 23.37 -21.58 7.58
N SER A 23 23.91 -20.64 6.81
CA SER A 23 23.13 -19.69 5.99
C SER A 23 23.09 -20.15 4.53
N SER A 24 22.57 -21.35 4.29
CA SER A 24 22.08 -21.73 2.96
C SER A 24 20.59 -21.99 3.11
N THR A 25 19.81 -20.91 3.12
CA THR A 25 18.36 -21.01 3.01
C THR A 25 18.08 -21.70 1.68
N ILE A 26 17.67 -22.96 1.74
CA ILE A 26 17.21 -23.72 0.58
C ILE A 26 15.92 -23.03 0.13
N ALA A 27 16.02 -22.11 -0.83
CA ALA A 27 14.88 -21.70 -1.63
C ALA A 27 14.61 -22.86 -2.58
N GLN A 28 13.84 -23.84 -2.12
CA GLN A 28 13.45 -24.99 -2.91
C GLN A 28 12.58 -24.49 -4.07
N SER A 29 13.17 -24.34 -5.25
CA SER A 29 12.47 -24.03 -6.50
C SER A 29 11.82 -25.29 -7.09
N ASN A 30 11.13 -26.07 -6.26
CA ASN A 30 10.07 -26.91 -6.80
C ASN A 30 8.89 -25.96 -6.91
N SER A 31 8.84 -25.15 -7.98
CA SER A 31 7.80 -24.15 -8.17
C SER A 31 6.45 -24.83 -7.98
N PRO A 32 5.80 -24.68 -6.81
CA PRO A 32 4.43 -25.12 -6.69
C PRO A 32 3.70 -24.25 -7.71
N ASN A 33 2.70 -24.79 -8.37
CA ASN A 33 1.83 -24.00 -9.23
C ASN A 33 1.01 -23.08 -8.32
N LEU A 34 1.66 -22.03 -7.79
CA LEU A 34 1.10 -21.10 -6.83
C LEU A 34 0.05 -20.29 -7.58
N PRO A 35 -1.14 -20.10 -7.00
CA PRO A 35 -2.23 -19.41 -7.68
C PRO A 35 -1.93 -17.93 -7.97
N PHE A 36 -0.87 -17.36 -7.37
CA PHE A 36 -0.45 -15.98 -7.56
C PHE A 36 1.06 -15.88 -7.73
N LYS A 37 1.49 -14.95 -8.59
CA LYS A 37 2.89 -14.57 -8.78
C LYS A 37 3.12 -13.23 -8.08
N ALA A 38 4.10 -13.16 -7.20
CA ALA A 38 4.48 -11.94 -6.48
C ALA A 38 5.98 -11.63 -6.69
N VAL A 39 6.35 -10.36 -6.52
CA VAL A 39 7.75 -9.90 -6.52
C VAL A 39 8.23 -9.75 -5.08
N ASN A 40 9.46 -10.17 -4.76
CA ASN A 40 10.04 -9.95 -3.43
C ASN A 40 10.68 -8.56 -3.38
N LEU A 41 10.01 -7.61 -2.72
CA LEU A 41 10.51 -6.25 -2.47
C LEU A 41 10.92 -6.09 -0.99
N GLY A 42 11.88 -6.90 -0.54
CA GLY A 42 12.48 -6.72 0.80
C GLY A 42 11.56 -7.12 1.96
N GLY A 43 10.79 -8.19 1.80
CA GLY A 43 9.91 -8.73 2.84
C GLY A 43 8.49 -8.17 2.87
N TRP A 44 8.17 -7.23 1.96
CA TRP A 44 6.80 -6.73 1.79
C TRP A 44 6.11 -7.44 0.62
N LEU A 45 4.84 -7.82 0.84
CA LEU A 45 3.96 -8.30 -0.22
C LEU A 45 3.30 -7.08 -0.88
N VAL A 46 3.60 -6.85 -2.15
CA VAL A 46 2.93 -5.83 -2.96
C VAL A 46 1.84 -6.51 -3.78
N THR A 47 0.60 -6.03 -3.66
CA THR A 47 -0.55 -6.51 -4.43
C THR A 47 -1.04 -5.40 -5.34
N GLU A 48 -0.89 -5.57 -6.64
CA GLU A 48 -1.26 -4.56 -7.64
C GLU A 48 -2.33 -5.08 -8.60
N GLY A 49 -3.16 -4.16 -9.11
CA GLY A 49 -4.33 -4.50 -9.93
C GLY A 49 -4.00 -5.24 -11.25
N TRP A 50 -2.77 -5.07 -11.76
CA TRP A 50 -2.29 -5.70 -13.00
C TRP A 50 -1.78 -7.14 -12.82
N MET A 51 -1.70 -7.66 -11.59
CA MET A 51 -1.23 -9.03 -11.35
C MET A 51 -2.18 -10.06 -11.95
N THR A 52 -1.62 -11.15 -12.50
CA THR A 52 -2.37 -12.25 -13.11
C THR A 52 -2.23 -13.53 -12.29
N PRO A 53 -3.34 -14.21 -11.93
CA PRO A 53 -4.73 -13.76 -12.06
C PRO A 53 -5.04 -12.55 -11.15
N SER A 54 -6.02 -11.71 -11.54
CA SER A 54 -6.39 -10.52 -10.76
C SER A 54 -6.94 -10.91 -9.39
N LEU A 55 -6.28 -10.43 -8.34
CA LEU A 55 -6.68 -10.64 -6.94
C LEU A 55 -7.95 -9.87 -6.57
N PHE A 56 -8.31 -8.85 -7.35
CA PHE A 56 -9.42 -7.94 -7.07
C PHE A 56 -10.67 -8.22 -7.93
N LYS A 57 -10.67 -9.29 -8.74
CA LYS A 57 -11.77 -9.60 -9.67
C LYS A 57 -13.11 -9.85 -8.97
N ASN A 58 -13.09 -10.49 -7.81
CA ASN A 58 -14.30 -10.86 -7.06
C ASN A 58 -14.70 -9.82 -6.01
N ILE A 59 -14.02 -8.66 -5.97
CA ILE A 59 -14.39 -7.58 -5.06
C ILE A 59 -15.43 -6.71 -5.77
N PRO A 60 -16.61 -6.48 -5.17
CA PRO A 60 -17.58 -5.55 -5.74
C PRO A 60 -16.96 -4.15 -5.79
N ASN A 61 -17.16 -3.43 -6.91
CA ASN A 61 -16.63 -2.08 -7.13
C ASN A 61 -15.09 -2.02 -7.06
N ASN A 62 -14.42 -2.77 -7.93
CA ASN A 62 -12.96 -2.83 -7.98
C ASN A 62 -12.29 -1.72 -8.83
N ASP A 63 -13.08 -0.95 -9.58
CA ASP A 63 -12.70 0.13 -10.51
C ASP A 63 -11.96 1.33 -9.86
N LEU A 64 -12.07 1.52 -8.55
CA LEU A 64 -11.39 2.61 -7.82
C LEU A 64 -10.40 2.10 -6.77
N LEU A 65 -10.11 0.80 -6.74
CA LEU A 65 -9.18 0.19 -5.77
C LEU A 65 -7.71 0.38 -6.14
N ASP A 66 -7.43 0.75 -7.38
CA ASP A 66 -6.11 1.07 -7.92
C ASP A 66 -5.64 2.49 -7.57
N GLY A 67 -6.43 3.23 -6.79
CA GLY A 67 -6.15 4.63 -6.46
C GLY A 67 -6.68 5.63 -7.48
N THR A 68 -7.53 5.20 -8.42
CA THR A 68 -8.24 6.08 -9.36
C THR A 68 -9.03 7.15 -8.60
N GLN A 69 -8.73 8.42 -8.91
CA GLN A 69 -9.34 9.57 -8.25
C GLN A 69 -10.47 10.14 -9.10
N VAL A 70 -11.70 10.03 -8.61
CA VAL A 70 -12.84 10.76 -9.20
C VAL A 70 -12.78 12.23 -8.75
N LYS A 71 -12.95 13.15 -9.69
CA LYS A 71 -12.96 14.60 -9.45
C LYS A 71 -14.06 15.27 -10.27
N PHE A 72 -14.79 16.20 -9.66
CA PHE A 72 -15.74 17.05 -10.38
C PHE A 72 -15.10 18.39 -10.71
N LYS A 73 -15.09 18.76 -11.99
CA LYS A 73 -14.46 19.97 -12.50
C LYS A 73 -15.52 20.89 -13.10
N SER A 74 -15.52 22.15 -12.67
CA SER A 74 -16.32 23.21 -13.30
C SER A 74 -15.75 23.52 -14.67
N THR A 75 -16.61 23.49 -15.69
CA THR A 75 -16.24 23.83 -17.08
C THR A 75 -15.94 25.31 -17.24
N MET A 76 -16.71 26.17 -16.57
CA MET A 76 -16.53 27.63 -16.62
C MET A 76 -15.27 28.10 -15.87
N LEU A 77 -15.05 27.59 -14.66
CA LEU A 77 -13.94 28.05 -13.82
C LEU A 77 -12.65 27.24 -14.02
N ASN A 78 -12.72 26.11 -14.74
CA ASN A 78 -11.62 25.16 -14.91
C ASN A 78 -11.05 24.64 -13.56
N LYS A 79 -11.85 24.69 -12.49
CA LYS A 79 -11.49 24.37 -11.11
C LYS A 79 -12.31 23.20 -10.57
N TYR A 80 -11.78 22.51 -9.57
CA TYR A 80 -12.42 21.34 -8.98
C TYR A 80 -13.30 21.70 -7.79
N ILE A 81 -14.41 20.98 -7.65
CA ILE A 81 -15.32 21.09 -6.51
C ILE A 81 -14.64 20.53 -5.26
N CYS A 82 -14.57 21.34 -4.22
CA CYS A 82 -14.08 20.93 -2.91
C CYS A 82 -14.95 21.53 -1.81
N ALA A 83 -14.85 20.98 -0.61
CA ALA A 83 -15.46 21.59 0.55
C ALA A 83 -14.46 22.46 1.31
N GLU A 84 -14.93 23.63 1.74
CA GLU A 84 -14.12 24.57 2.48
C GLU A 84 -14.16 24.30 3.99
N LYS A 85 -13.14 24.80 4.69
CA LYS A 85 -13.06 24.80 6.17
C LYS A 85 -13.36 23.44 6.82
N GLY A 86 -12.81 22.35 6.27
CA GLY A 86 -12.94 21.02 6.88
C GLY A 86 -14.22 20.25 6.55
N GLY A 87 -15.06 20.76 5.65
CA GLY A 87 -16.18 19.99 5.08
C GLY A 87 -17.55 20.20 5.72
N GLY A 88 -17.65 21.05 6.74
CA GLY A 88 -18.92 21.39 7.40
C GLY A 88 -19.52 22.74 6.96
N THR A 89 -19.07 23.30 5.84
CA THR A 89 -19.55 24.59 5.32
C THR A 89 -20.01 24.45 3.86
N ILE A 90 -19.49 25.28 2.96
CA ILE A 90 -19.90 25.35 1.56
C ILE A 90 -19.06 24.43 0.67
N LEU A 91 -19.67 23.97 -0.42
CA LEU A 91 -18.99 23.39 -1.57
C LEU A 91 -18.70 24.49 -2.58
N VAL A 92 -17.45 24.60 -3.02
CA VAL A 92 -17.01 25.62 -3.98
C VAL A 92 -16.04 25.02 -4.98
N ALA A 93 -16.13 25.47 -6.23
CA ALA A 93 -15.21 25.09 -7.30
C ALA A 93 -14.03 26.07 -7.39
N ASN A 94 -13.19 26.12 -6.35
CA ASN A 94 -12.07 27.08 -6.28
C ASN A 94 -10.67 26.43 -6.27
N ARG A 95 -10.54 25.09 -6.25
CA ARG A 95 -9.24 24.40 -6.11
C ARG A 95 -8.71 23.83 -7.42
N THR A 96 -7.40 23.61 -7.45
CA THR A 96 -6.67 22.91 -8.52
C THR A 96 -6.64 21.39 -8.35
N SER A 97 -7.12 20.86 -7.21
CA SER A 97 -7.25 19.43 -6.96
C SER A 97 -8.37 19.13 -5.96
N ALA A 98 -9.06 18.00 -6.17
CA ALA A 98 -10.08 17.46 -5.29
C ALA A 98 -9.98 15.92 -5.24
N ARG A 99 -10.60 15.28 -4.23
CA ARG A 99 -10.60 13.82 -4.09
C ARG A 99 -11.96 13.31 -3.58
N LEU A 100 -12.61 12.47 -4.38
CA LEU A 100 -13.75 11.67 -3.94
C LEU A 100 -13.29 10.35 -3.30
N TRP A 101 -14.02 9.90 -2.28
CA TRP A 101 -13.87 8.60 -1.64
C TRP A 101 -15.16 7.83 -1.80
N ARG A 102 -15.09 6.67 -2.45
CA ARG A 102 -16.24 5.77 -2.52
C ARG A 102 -16.41 5.06 -1.18
N ILE A 103 -17.63 5.01 -0.69
CA ILE A 103 -18.02 4.17 0.46
C ILE A 103 -18.67 2.89 -0.05
N ASP A 104 -19.48 3.02 -1.10
CA ASP A 104 -20.36 1.97 -1.60
C ASP A 104 -20.66 2.19 -3.10
N GLU A 105 -21.38 1.26 -3.74
CA GLU A 105 -21.77 1.31 -5.16
C GLU A 105 -22.31 2.68 -5.59
N SER A 106 -23.23 3.22 -4.79
CA SER A 106 -23.94 4.46 -5.09
C SER A 106 -23.53 5.64 -4.20
N ARG A 107 -22.66 5.41 -3.20
CA ARG A 107 -22.36 6.40 -2.17
C ARG A 107 -20.89 6.83 -2.20
N PHE A 108 -20.70 8.13 -2.37
CA PHE A 108 -19.40 8.77 -2.37
C PHE A 108 -19.37 9.90 -1.34
N LYS A 109 -18.22 10.09 -0.68
CA LYS A 109 -17.94 11.25 0.14
C LYS A 109 -16.84 12.10 -0.49
N LEU A 110 -17.01 13.41 -0.41
CA LEU A 110 -15.95 14.37 -0.71
C LEU A 110 -14.97 14.39 0.47
N ARG A 111 -13.68 14.12 0.20
CA ARG A 111 -12.62 14.26 1.20
C ARG A 111 -11.96 15.63 1.06
N VAL A 112 -11.82 16.28 2.20
CA VAL A 112 -11.22 17.60 2.37
C VAL A 112 -9.71 17.48 2.59
N PHE A 113 -8.96 18.56 2.35
CA PHE A 113 -7.50 18.59 2.45
C PHE A 113 -6.96 18.11 3.81
N ASN A 114 -7.66 18.42 4.91
CA ASN A 114 -7.25 18.01 6.27
C ASN A 114 -7.64 16.57 6.64
N LYS A 115 -7.74 15.67 5.65
CA LYS A 115 -8.21 14.28 5.84
C LYS A 115 -9.61 14.15 6.46
N GLN A 116 -10.39 15.22 6.44
CA GLN A 116 -11.78 15.25 6.89
C GLN A 116 -12.72 14.96 5.72
N PHE A 117 -13.99 14.74 6.02
CA PHE A 117 -15.03 14.48 5.02
C PHE A 117 -16.12 15.53 5.09
N VAL A 118 -16.78 15.76 3.97
CA VAL A 118 -18.00 16.59 3.94
C VAL A 118 -19.07 15.96 4.81
N GLY A 119 -19.66 16.78 5.66
CA GLY A 119 -20.77 16.41 6.52
C GLY A 119 -21.81 17.52 6.51
N LEU A 120 -23.07 17.13 6.56
CA LEU A 120 -24.18 18.06 6.77
C LEU A 120 -24.21 18.41 8.26
N ASN A 121 -24.37 19.68 8.58
CA ASN A 121 -24.73 20.11 9.92
C ASN A 121 -26.26 20.01 10.06
N ASN A 122 -26.81 20.28 11.25
CA ASN A 122 -28.25 20.21 11.51
C ASN A 122 -29.09 21.26 10.75
N GLN A 123 -28.50 22.01 9.82
CA GLN A 123 -29.17 23.07 9.06
C GLN A 123 -29.37 22.75 7.58
N GLY A 124 -28.99 21.56 7.12
CA GLY A 124 -29.20 21.10 5.75
C GLY A 124 -28.13 21.58 4.80
#